data_AF-C7NVF7-F1
#
_entry.id   AF-C7NVF7-F1
#
_cell.length_a   1.000
_cell.length_b   1.000
_cell.length_c   1.000
_cell.angle_alpha   90.00
_cell.angle_beta   90.00
_cell.angle_gamma   90.00
#
_symmetry.space_group_name_H-M   'P 1'
#
loop_
_entity.id
_entity.type
_entity.pdbx_description
1 polymer ?
#
loop_
_entity_poly.entity_id
_entity_poly.type
_entity_poly.pdbx_seq_one_letter_code
_entity_poly.pdbx_strand_id
1 'polypeptide(L)'
;MYTANIADTVIFRSLGKHPNSRLKALASALEEAGTAIWVPPAVYHELTDPASTDSPRNPYLDPAIEAGWVRVATPLPGDRNAGFDSHGDPVKNARVVADEFLNQQSKYPETNNWQDAAIVALAVRLFEENTRIRVITHTADQNLARACARIPPEFGYYDIESRYYNPPQTAKTEFPTVDQLTWRGR
;
A
#
# COMPACT_ATOMS: atom_id res chain seq x y z
N MET A 1 -9.27 5.00 -18.26
CA MET A 1 -9.49 4.77 -16.82
C MET A 1 -8.15 4.40 -16.25
N TYR A 2 -7.65 5.18 -15.30
CA TYR A 2 -6.34 4.94 -14.69
C TYR A 2 -6.45 3.84 -13.63
N THR A 3 -5.49 2.92 -13.55
CA THR A 3 -5.42 1.94 -12.45
C THR A 3 -4.22 2.29 -11.59
N ALA A 4 -4.44 2.53 -10.30
CA ALA A 4 -3.39 2.72 -9.32
C ALA A 4 -3.27 1.47 -8.44
N ASN A 5 -2.06 0.92 -8.38
CA ASN A 5 -1.75 -0.19 -7.49
C ASN A 5 -1.10 0.37 -6.24
N ILE A 6 -1.61 0.08 -5.04
CA ILE A 6 -0.98 0.48 -3.77
C ILE A 6 -0.43 -0.77 -3.10
N ALA A 7 0.86 -0.78 -2.76
CA ALA A 7 1.49 -1.95 -2.15
C ALA A 7 1.98 -1.68 -0.73
N ASP A 8 1.72 -2.65 0.14
CA ASP A 8 2.21 -2.72 1.51
C ASP A 8 3.69 -3.20 1.56
N THR A 9 4.38 -2.88 2.65
CA THR A 9 5.77 -3.27 2.95
C THR A 9 6.03 -4.76 2.71
N VAL A 10 5.08 -5.61 3.14
CA VAL A 10 5.25 -7.06 3.09
C VAL A 10 5.38 -7.61 1.66
N ILE A 11 4.75 -6.94 0.69
CA ILE A 11 4.85 -7.30 -0.73
C ILE A 11 6.31 -7.13 -1.20
N PHE A 12 6.95 -6.01 -0.89
CA PHE A 12 8.34 -5.78 -1.29
C PHE A 12 9.31 -6.70 -0.55
N ARG A 13 9.10 -6.92 0.76
CA ARG A 13 9.93 -7.86 1.54
C ARG A 13 9.91 -9.27 0.94
N SER A 14 8.75 -9.70 0.44
CA SER A 14 8.63 -11.02 -0.18
C SER A 14 9.27 -11.17 -1.56
N LEU A 15 9.24 -10.10 -2.36
CA LEU A 15 9.89 -10.07 -3.67
C LEU A 15 11.42 -10.06 -3.52
N GLY A 16 11.91 -9.52 -2.41
CA GLY A 16 13.32 -9.39 -2.07
C GLY A 16 13.94 -8.08 -2.56
N LYS A 17 15.19 -7.84 -2.19
CA LYS A 17 15.95 -6.63 -2.55
C LYS A 17 16.44 -6.67 -3.99
N HIS A 18 16.63 -5.50 -4.60
CA HIS A 18 17.26 -5.39 -5.92
C HIS A 18 18.76 -5.75 -5.87
N PRO A 19 19.35 -6.32 -6.94
CA PRO A 19 18.70 -6.85 -8.15
C PRO A 19 18.18 -8.27 -7.95
N ASN A 20 16.98 -8.57 -8.46
CA ASN A 20 16.51 -9.95 -8.59
C ASN A 20 15.53 -10.11 -9.77
N SER A 21 15.33 -11.35 -10.22
CA SER A 21 14.48 -11.67 -11.38
C SER A 21 13.00 -11.38 -11.15
N ARG A 22 12.50 -11.49 -9.91
CA ARG A 22 11.11 -11.19 -9.55
C ARG A 22 10.81 -9.69 -9.72
N LEU A 23 11.70 -8.80 -9.26
CA LEU A 23 11.54 -7.36 -9.45
C LEU A 23 11.60 -6.96 -10.94
N LYS A 24 12.42 -7.64 -11.75
CA LYS A 24 12.45 -7.42 -13.20
C LYS A 24 11.13 -7.83 -13.85
N ALA A 25 10.62 -9.00 -13.53
CA ALA A 25 9.33 -9.48 -14.03
C ALA A 25 8.19 -8.54 -13.61
N LEU A 26 8.22 -8.04 -12.37
CA LEU A 26 7.26 -7.06 -11.86
C LEU A 26 7.31 -5.76 -12.67
N ALA A 27 8.51 -5.20 -12.88
CA ALA A 27 8.67 -3.97 -13.65
C ALA A 27 8.11 -4.13 -15.08
N SER A 28 8.40 -5.26 -15.75
CA SER A 28 7.85 -5.55 -17.08
C SER A 28 6.32 -5.70 -17.07
N ALA A 29 5.74 -6.33 -16.05
CA ALA A 29 4.29 -6.48 -15.93
C ALA A 29 3.58 -5.13 -15.72
N LEU A 30 4.16 -4.23 -14.92
CA LEU A 30 3.65 -2.88 -14.70
C LEU A 30 3.76 -2.01 -15.96
N GLU A 31 4.89 -2.11 -16.67
CA GLU A 31 5.11 -1.44 -17.96
C GLU A 31 4.08 -1.91 -18.99
N GLU A 32 3.90 -3.23 -19.14
CA GLU A 32 2.91 -3.79 -20.06
C GLU A 32 1.49 -3.34 -19.69
N ALA A 33 1.17 -3.25 -18.40
CA ALA A 33 -0.12 -2.76 -17.90
C ALA A 33 -0.27 -1.23 -17.95
N GLY A 34 0.78 -0.47 -18.27
CA GLY A 34 0.76 0.99 -18.30
C GLY A 34 0.43 1.62 -16.94
N THR A 35 0.92 1.04 -15.85
CA THR A 35 0.65 1.46 -14.48
C THR A 35 1.92 1.53 -13.63
N ALA A 36 1.78 2.03 -12.40
CA ALA A 36 2.84 2.11 -11.41
C ALA A 36 2.31 1.68 -10.03
N ILE A 37 3.23 1.34 -9.14
CA ILE A 37 2.91 1.09 -7.73
C ILE A 37 3.07 2.38 -6.94
N TRP A 38 2.05 2.73 -6.17
CA TRP A 38 2.07 3.78 -5.18
C TRP A 38 2.37 3.20 -3.80
N VAL A 39 3.14 3.95 -3.00
CA VAL A 39 3.39 3.61 -1.59
C VAL A 39 3.25 4.87 -0.74
N PRO A 40 2.66 4.77 0.47
CA PRO A 40 2.71 5.87 1.43
C PRO A 40 4.14 6.04 1.97
N PRO A 41 4.54 7.24 2.44
CA PRO A 41 5.87 7.44 3.03
C PRO A 41 6.20 6.48 4.17
N ALA A 42 5.20 6.03 4.95
CA ALA A 42 5.40 5.06 6.02
C ALA A 42 5.99 3.73 5.50
N VAL A 43 5.48 3.20 4.39
CA VAL A 43 6.00 1.98 3.74
C VAL A 43 7.42 2.20 3.23
N TYR A 44 7.70 3.37 2.64
CA TYR A 44 9.06 3.70 2.22
C TYR A 44 10.03 3.68 3.42
N HIS A 45 9.68 4.34 4.52
CA HIS A 45 10.52 4.40 5.72
C HIS A 45 10.71 3.04 6.39
N GLU A 46 9.71 2.15 6.38
CA GLU A 46 9.83 0.80 6.96
C GLU A 46 10.77 -0.13 6.16
N LEU A 47 11.01 0.22 4.89
CA LEU A 47 11.89 -0.52 3.99
C LEU A 47 13.29 0.11 3.89
N THR A 48 13.49 1.32 4.43
CA THR A 48 14.79 1.98 4.51
C THR A 48 15.72 1.24 5.47
N ASP A 49 16.99 1.08 5.09
CA ASP A 49 17.99 0.46 5.94
C ASP A 49 18.45 1.43 7.05
N PRO A 50 18.19 1.15 8.33
CA PRO A 50 18.60 2.03 9.43
C PRO A 50 20.12 2.07 9.65
N ALA A 51 20.88 1.12 9.08
CA ALA A 51 22.34 1.10 9.20
C ALA A 51 23.06 2.04 8.22
N SER A 52 22.32 2.69 7.30
CA SER A 52 22.87 3.60 6.32
C SER A 52 22.92 5.04 6.88
N THR A 53 24.08 5.44 7.41
CA THR A 53 24.24 6.69 8.18
C THR A 53 24.39 7.95 7.33
N ASP A 54 24.87 7.82 6.08
CA ASP A 54 25.26 8.99 5.27
C ASP A 54 24.24 9.34 4.17
N SER A 55 23.37 8.39 3.80
CA SER A 55 22.24 8.60 2.89
C SER A 55 21.31 7.40 3.02
N PRO A 56 20.17 7.52 3.73
CA PRO A 56 19.29 6.37 3.99
C PRO A 56 18.83 5.74 2.67
N ARG A 57 19.44 4.60 2.31
CA ARG A 57 19.06 3.83 1.13
C ARG A 57 17.88 2.93 1.44
N ASN A 58 16.92 2.90 0.53
CA ASN A 58 15.89 1.89 0.49
C ASN A 58 16.24 0.84 -0.57
N PRO A 59 16.88 -0.28 -0.20
CA PRO A 59 17.32 -1.31 -1.14
C PRO A 59 16.16 -2.06 -1.82
N TYR A 60 14.92 -1.83 -1.37
CA TYR A 60 13.72 -2.38 -1.99
C TYR A 60 13.13 -1.42 -3.03
N LEU A 61 13.10 -0.11 -2.73
CA LEU A 61 12.33 0.86 -3.52
C LEU A 61 13.17 1.83 -4.35
N ASP A 62 14.39 2.21 -3.93
CA ASP A 62 15.15 3.26 -4.64
C ASP A 62 15.35 2.95 -6.13
N PRO A 63 15.80 1.74 -6.52
CA PRO A 63 15.96 1.44 -7.95
C PRO A 63 14.63 1.44 -8.72
N ALA A 64 13.53 1.11 -8.05
CA ALA A 64 12.19 1.09 -8.64
C ALA A 64 11.61 2.51 -8.83
N ILE A 65 11.93 3.41 -7.89
CA ILE A 65 11.61 4.84 -7.95
C ILE A 65 12.42 5.51 -9.06
N GLU A 66 13.74 5.26 -9.11
CA GLU A 66 14.63 5.76 -10.16
C GLU A 66 14.18 5.30 -11.56
N ALA A 67 13.71 4.06 -11.67
CA ALA A 67 13.16 3.51 -12.91
C ALA A 67 11.70 3.94 -13.21
N GLY A 68 11.06 4.70 -12.31
CA GLY A 68 9.76 5.35 -12.54
C GLY A 68 8.53 4.46 -12.40
N TRP A 69 8.66 3.20 -11.98
CA TRP A 69 7.53 2.27 -11.82
C TRP A 69 7.04 2.13 -10.37
N VAL A 70 7.73 2.75 -9.41
CA VAL A 70 7.23 3.02 -8.05
C VAL A 70 7.13 4.52 -7.81
N ARG A 71 6.08 4.96 -7.10
CA ARG A 71 5.82 6.34 -6.71
C ARG A 71 5.59 6.41 -5.20
N VAL A 72 6.40 7.21 -4.50
CA VAL A 72 6.14 7.54 -3.09
C VAL A 72 5.17 8.71 -3.05
N ALA A 73 4.04 8.52 -2.37
CA ALA A 73 3.05 9.59 -2.21
C ALA A 73 3.62 10.74 -1.37
N THR A 74 3.07 11.94 -1.54
CA THR A 74 3.32 13.03 -0.59
C THR A 74 2.85 12.64 0.82
N PRO A 75 3.41 13.21 1.90
CA PRO A 75 2.94 12.94 3.26
C PRO A 75 1.41 13.03 3.39
N LEU A 76 0.82 12.01 4.01
CA LEU A 76 -0.62 11.91 4.21
C LEU A 76 -1.02 12.73 5.45
N PRO A 77 -2.11 13.51 5.37
CA PRO A 77 -2.61 14.27 6.51
C PRO A 77 -3.13 13.33 7.61
N GLY A 78 -3.39 13.94 8.75
CA GLY A 78 -4.01 13.30 9.90
C GLY A 78 -3.11 13.26 11.11
N ASP A 79 -3.77 13.31 12.26
CA ASP A 79 -3.17 13.10 13.58
C ASP A 79 -3.86 11.87 14.14
N ARG A 80 -3.07 10.94 14.66
CA ARG A 80 -3.58 9.70 15.24
C ARG A 80 -4.48 9.95 16.46
N ASN A 81 -4.23 11.04 17.17
CA ASN A 81 -5.02 11.41 18.33
C ASN A 81 -6.26 12.24 17.97
N ALA A 82 -6.40 12.62 16.70
CA ALA A 82 -7.60 13.31 16.24
C ALA A 82 -8.68 12.28 15.89
N GLY A 83 -9.90 12.51 16.40
CA GLY A 83 -11.06 11.72 16.01
C GLY A 83 -11.57 12.07 14.61
N PHE A 84 -12.57 11.30 14.17
CA PHE A 84 -13.31 11.55 12.95
C PHE A 84 -14.02 12.91 12.99
N ASP A 85 -13.96 13.66 11.88
CA ASP A 85 -14.65 14.95 11.70
C ASP A 85 -15.54 14.88 10.45
N SER A 86 -16.86 14.86 10.62
CA SER A 86 -17.81 14.71 9.50
C SER A 86 -17.75 15.82 8.45
N HIS A 87 -17.13 16.96 8.75
CA HIS A 87 -16.93 18.07 7.82
C HIS A 87 -15.45 18.25 7.41
N GLY A 88 -14.59 17.35 7.87
CA GLY A 88 -13.16 17.38 7.63
C GLY A 88 -12.72 16.76 6.31
N ASP A 89 -11.41 16.78 6.10
CA ASP A 89 -10.74 16.18 4.93
C ASP A 89 -11.01 14.66 4.86
N PRO A 90 -11.58 14.14 3.75
CA PRO A 90 -11.89 12.72 3.60
C PRO A 90 -10.63 11.83 3.70
N VAL A 91 -9.46 12.31 3.27
CA VAL A 91 -8.19 11.56 3.39
C VAL A 91 -7.80 11.39 4.85
N LYS A 92 -7.92 12.46 5.65
CA LYS A 92 -7.66 12.42 7.09
C LYS A 92 -8.64 11.48 7.79
N ASN A 93 -9.93 11.62 7.50
CA ASN A 93 -10.98 10.81 8.11
C ASN A 93 -10.83 9.32 7.76
N ALA A 94 -10.51 9.00 6.51
CA ALA A 94 -10.27 7.63 6.09
C ALA A 94 -9.12 6.99 6.87
N ARG A 95 -8.06 7.75 7.16
CA ARG A 95 -6.94 7.28 7.98
C ARG A 95 -7.36 6.99 9.43
N VAL A 96 -8.11 7.89 10.04
CA VAL A 96 -8.60 7.73 11.43
C VAL A 96 -9.51 6.50 11.53
N VAL A 97 -10.51 6.40 10.65
CA VAL A 97 -11.44 5.26 10.63
C VAL A 97 -10.70 3.94 10.37
N ALA A 98 -9.67 3.94 9.52
CA ALA A 98 -8.85 2.76 9.29
C ALA A 98 -8.01 2.37 10.50
N ASP A 99 -7.39 3.32 11.21
CA ASP A 99 -6.64 3.02 12.43
C ASP A 99 -7.55 2.42 13.51
N GLU A 100 -8.73 3.03 13.72
CA GLU A 100 -9.73 2.52 14.67
C GLU A 100 -10.18 1.09 14.31
N PHE A 101 -10.50 0.85 13.04
CA PHE A 101 -10.90 -0.49 12.56
C PHE A 101 -9.82 -1.54 12.77
N LEU A 102 -8.56 -1.21 12.47
CA LEU A 102 -7.43 -2.11 12.66
C LEU A 102 -7.14 -2.35 14.14
N ASN A 103 -7.22 -1.31 14.99
CA ASN A 103 -7.03 -1.43 16.43
C ASN A 103 -8.05 -2.37 17.07
N GLN A 104 -9.31 -2.36 16.62
CA GLN A 104 -10.35 -3.28 17.12
C GLN A 104 -10.09 -4.76 16.77
N GLN A 105 -9.28 -5.03 15.75
CA GLN A 105 -8.99 -6.39 15.27
C GLN A 105 -7.59 -6.88 15.65
N SER A 106 -6.74 -5.99 16.17
CA SER A 106 -5.38 -6.33 16.59
C SER A 106 -5.33 -6.86 18.02
N LYS A 107 -4.56 -7.94 18.21
CA LYS A 107 -4.23 -8.46 19.55
C LYS A 107 -3.37 -7.47 20.35
N TYR A 108 -2.54 -6.69 19.64
CA TYR A 108 -1.72 -5.61 20.18
C TYR A 108 -2.10 -4.34 19.42
N PRO A 109 -3.13 -3.60 19.89
CA PRO A 109 -3.45 -2.32 19.30
C PRO A 109 -2.22 -1.39 19.42
N GLU A 110 -2.07 -0.50 18.45
CA GLU A 110 -1.14 0.64 18.46
C GLU A 110 0.29 0.56 17.90
N THR A 111 0.85 -0.60 17.52
CA THR A 111 2.27 -0.62 17.08
C THR A 111 2.51 -0.28 15.60
N ASN A 112 1.62 -0.67 14.69
CA ASN A 112 1.79 -0.47 13.22
C ASN A 112 0.51 -0.02 12.50
N ASN A 113 -0.65 -0.14 13.15
CA ASN A 113 -1.96 0.12 12.54
C ASN A 113 -2.09 1.54 11.92
N TRP A 114 -1.43 2.56 12.46
CA TRP A 114 -1.47 3.92 11.88
C TRP A 114 -0.67 4.06 10.59
N GLN A 115 0.36 3.22 10.43
CA GLN A 115 1.14 3.11 9.20
C GLN A 115 0.34 2.33 8.15
N ASP A 116 -0.30 1.24 8.56
CA ASP A 116 -1.19 0.44 7.69
C ASP A 116 -2.42 1.25 7.23
N ALA A 117 -3.01 2.04 8.13
CA ALA A 117 -4.10 2.98 7.83
C ALA A 117 -3.71 4.01 6.76
N ALA A 118 -2.42 4.31 6.59
CA ALA A 118 -1.94 5.20 5.54
C ALA A 118 -2.18 4.63 4.12
N ILE A 119 -2.28 3.30 3.96
CA ILE A 119 -2.62 2.67 2.68
C ILE A 119 -4.08 2.98 2.31
N VAL A 120 -5.01 2.91 3.28
CA VAL A 120 -6.42 3.27 3.07
C VAL A 120 -6.55 4.77 2.76
N ALA A 121 -5.86 5.62 3.51
CA ALA A 121 -5.85 7.05 3.27
C ALA A 121 -5.29 7.41 1.88
N LEU A 122 -4.24 6.71 1.43
CA LEU A 122 -3.69 6.89 0.10
C LEU A 122 -4.69 6.50 -0.99
N ALA A 123 -5.45 5.41 -0.80
CA ALA A 123 -6.51 5.03 -1.73
C ALA A 123 -7.54 6.17 -1.88
N VAL A 124 -8.03 6.72 -0.76
CA VAL A 124 -8.97 7.85 -0.76
C VAL A 124 -8.38 9.08 -1.43
N ARG A 125 -7.12 9.44 -1.15
CA ARG A 125 -6.44 10.55 -1.84
C ARG A 125 -6.41 10.34 -3.35
N LEU A 126 -6.06 9.14 -3.82
CA LEU A 126 -5.96 8.87 -5.24
C LEU A 126 -7.33 8.98 -5.94
N PHE A 127 -8.43 8.66 -5.26
CA PHE A 127 -9.77 8.96 -5.76
C PHE A 127 -10.05 10.47 -5.82
N GLU A 128 -9.74 11.21 -4.75
CA GLU A 128 -9.92 12.67 -4.71
C GLU A 128 -9.15 13.40 -5.82
N GLU A 129 -7.95 12.91 -6.16
CA GLU A 129 -7.09 13.50 -7.18
C GLU A 129 -7.45 13.08 -8.61
N ASN A 130 -8.34 12.09 -8.81
CA ASN A 130 -8.58 11.50 -10.13
C ASN A 130 -10.06 11.22 -10.42
N THR A 131 -10.60 11.81 -11.49
CA THR A 131 -12.01 11.64 -11.89
C THR A 131 -12.37 10.23 -12.41
N ARG A 132 -11.40 9.46 -12.94
CA ARG A 132 -11.63 8.13 -13.52
C ARG A 132 -10.50 7.17 -13.17
N ILE A 133 -10.54 6.68 -11.94
CA ILE A 133 -9.53 5.80 -11.36
C ILE A 133 -10.16 4.52 -10.80
N ARG A 134 -9.40 3.43 -10.92
CA ARG A 134 -9.54 2.21 -10.12
C ARG A 134 -8.35 2.10 -9.18
N VAL A 135 -8.59 1.74 -7.93
CA VAL A 135 -7.52 1.48 -6.95
C VAL A 135 -7.46 -0.01 -6.63
N ILE A 136 -6.28 -0.61 -6.71
CA ILE A 136 -6.03 -1.99 -6.29
C ILE A 136 -5.00 -1.96 -5.17
N THR A 137 -5.33 -2.47 -3.99
CA THR A 137 -4.38 -2.58 -2.88
C THR A 137 -3.80 -3.98 -2.79
N HIS A 138 -2.52 -4.11 -2.44
CA HIS A 138 -1.79 -5.36 -2.32
C HIS A 138 -1.19 -5.49 -0.92
N THR A 139 -1.65 -6.48 -0.16
CA THR A 139 -1.13 -6.75 1.19
C THR A 139 -1.24 -8.25 1.53
N ALA A 140 -0.46 -8.68 2.52
CA ALA A 140 -0.60 -9.98 3.15
C ALA A 140 -1.11 -9.90 4.59
N ASP A 141 -1.60 -8.72 5.00
CA ASP A 141 -2.37 -8.55 6.24
C ASP A 141 -3.87 -8.63 5.89
N GLN A 142 -4.57 -9.58 6.52
CA GLN A 142 -5.98 -9.83 6.24
C GLN A 142 -6.87 -8.69 6.76
N ASN A 143 -6.52 -8.09 7.89
CA ASN A 143 -7.29 -7.00 8.48
C ASN A 143 -7.11 -5.73 7.65
N LEU A 144 -5.88 -5.46 7.20
CA LEU A 144 -5.62 -4.36 6.25
C LEU A 144 -6.35 -4.56 4.92
N ALA A 145 -6.36 -5.78 4.38
CA ALA A 145 -7.10 -6.06 3.15
C ALA A 145 -8.60 -5.78 3.32
N ARG A 146 -9.18 -6.17 4.46
CA ARG A 146 -10.58 -5.85 4.79
C ARG A 146 -10.80 -4.35 4.95
N ALA A 147 -9.88 -3.64 5.59
CA ALA A 147 -9.97 -2.19 5.75
C ALA A 147 -9.97 -1.48 4.39
N CYS A 148 -9.05 -1.87 3.49
CA CYS A 148 -8.96 -1.34 2.13
C CYS A 148 -10.22 -1.60 1.31
N ALA A 149 -10.86 -2.77 1.46
CA ALA A 149 -12.08 -3.09 0.73
C ALA A 149 -13.34 -2.39 1.28
N ARG A 150 -13.39 -2.11 2.59
CA ARG A 150 -14.60 -1.62 3.26
C ARG A 150 -14.65 -0.11 3.45
N ILE A 151 -13.52 0.53 3.73
CA ILE A 151 -13.51 1.92 4.22
C ILE A 151 -13.69 2.93 3.08
N PRO A 152 -12.97 2.86 1.94
CA PRO A 152 -13.14 3.84 0.86
C PRO A 152 -14.58 3.95 0.30
N PRO A 153 -15.37 2.86 0.21
CA PRO A 153 -16.80 2.95 -0.10
C PRO A 153 -17.63 3.82 0.84
N GLU A 154 -17.28 3.91 2.13
CA GLU A 154 -17.96 4.79 3.10
C GLU A 154 -17.74 6.28 2.78
N PHE A 155 -16.74 6.60 1.96
CA PHE A 155 -16.47 7.94 1.43
C PHE A 155 -16.99 8.13 -0.01
N GLY A 156 -17.73 7.15 -0.56
CA GLY A 156 -18.28 7.20 -1.92
C GLY A 156 -17.37 6.65 -3.02
N TYR A 157 -16.27 5.98 -2.67
CA TYR A 157 -15.32 5.43 -3.65
C TYR A 157 -15.46 3.92 -3.80
N TYR A 158 -16.01 3.48 -4.94
CA TYR A 158 -16.43 2.09 -5.14
C TYR A 158 -15.57 1.28 -6.12
N ASP A 159 -14.79 1.92 -7.00
CA ASP A 159 -13.92 1.20 -7.95
C ASP A 159 -12.58 0.84 -7.28
N ILE A 160 -12.69 0.11 -6.16
CA ILE A 160 -11.59 -0.34 -5.33
C ILE A 160 -11.60 -1.85 -5.16
N GLU A 161 -10.43 -2.46 -5.23
CA GLU A 161 -10.23 -3.88 -4.95
C GLU A 161 -9.07 -4.09 -3.98
N SER A 162 -9.23 -5.01 -3.02
CA SER A 162 -8.14 -5.40 -2.14
C SER A 162 -7.70 -6.84 -2.39
N ARG A 163 -6.45 -7.01 -2.82
CA ARG A 163 -5.79 -8.30 -3.03
C ARG A 163 -5.04 -8.69 -1.77
N TYR A 164 -5.58 -9.68 -1.08
CA TYR A 164 -4.95 -10.34 0.05
C TYR A 164 -4.13 -11.54 -0.42
N TYR A 165 -2.84 -11.54 -0.11
CA TYR A 165 -1.93 -12.62 -0.44
C TYR A 165 -1.59 -13.40 0.83
N ASN A 166 -2.20 -14.58 1.00
CA ASN A 166 -1.96 -15.43 2.15
C ASN A 166 -0.62 -16.18 1.98
N PRO A 167 0.41 -15.97 2.83
CA PRO A 167 1.57 -16.84 2.80
C PRO A 167 1.16 -18.26 3.29
N PRO A 168 1.51 -19.35 2.59
CA PRO A 168 1.26 -20.69 3.08
C PRO A 168 1.97 -20.90 4.42
N GLN A 169 1.22 -21.39 5.41
CA GLN A 169 1.69 -21.57 6.81
C GLN A 169 2.93 -22.46 6.93
N THR A 170 3.26 -23.25 5.89
CA THR A 170 4.38 -24.20 5.85
C THR A 170 5.61 -23.71 5.07
N ALA A 171 5.55 -22.55 4.41
CA ALA A 171 6.71 -21.99 3.72
C ALA A 171 6.72 -20.47 3.88
N LYS A 172 7.55 -19.96 4.80
CA LYS A 172 7.88 -18.52 4.90
C LYS A 172 8.54 -17.95 3.63
N THR A 173 8.71 -18.77 2.59
CA THR A 173 9.45 -18.51 1.35
C THR A 173 8.58 -18.45 0.08
N GLU A 174 7.31 -18.85 0.14
CA GLU A 174 6.39 -18.82 -1.01
C GLU A 174 5.30 -17.77 -0.80
N PHE A 175 5.71 -16.51 -0.79
CA PHE A 175 4.81 -15.39 -1.08
C PHE A 175 4.47 -15.37 -2.58
N PRO A 176 3.42 -14.66 -3.03
CA PRO A 176 3.07 -14.55 -4.42
C PRO A 176 4.28 -14.34 -5.32
N THR A 177 4.44 -15.27 -6.26
CA THR A 177 5.21 -15.00 -7.46
C THR A 177 4.54 -13.84 -8.18
N VAL A 178 5.30 -13.09 -8.99
CA VAL A 178 4.77 -11.94 -9.74
C VAL A 178 3.51 -12.28 -10.52
N ASP A 179 3.39 -13.53 -10.99
CA ASP A 179 2.24 -14.06 -11.72
C ASP A 179 0.94 -14.14 -10.89
N GLN A 180 1.04 -14.16 -9.56
CA GLN A 180 -0.11 -14.09 -8.65
C GLN A 180 -0.55 -12.65 -8.38
N LEU A 181 0.29 -11.67 -8.69
CA LEU A 181 -0.07 -10.25 -8.54
C LEU A 181 -0.87 -9.81 -9.77
N THR A 182 -2.09 -9.31 -9.54
CA THR A 182 -2.96 -8.84 -10.63
C THR A 182 -2.79 -7.33 -10.84
N TRP A 183 -2.24 -6.94 -11.98
CA TRP A 183 -1.99 -5.52 -12.34
C TRP A 183 -3.06 -4.93 -13.26
N ARG A 184 -3.76 -5.81 -13.96
CA ARG A 184 -4.82 -5.49 -14.90
C ARG A 184 -6.14 -5.91 -14.28
N GLY A 185 -7.04 -4.94 -14.08
CA GLY A 185 -8.39 -5.20 -13.59
C GLY A 185 -9.25 -5.90 -14.64
N ARG A 186 -9.10 -7.22 -14.76
CA ARG A 186 -10.15 -8.10 -15.28
C ARG A 186 -10.89 -8.75 -14.14
#